data_AF-A0A0N7BVE2-F1
#
_entry.id   AF-A0A0N7BVE2-F1
#
_cell.length_a   1.000
_cell.length_b   1.000
_cell.length_c   1.000
_cell.angle_alpha   90.00
_cell.angle_beta   90.00
_cell.angle_gamma   90.00
#
_symmetry.space_group_name_H-M   'P 1'
#
loop_
_entity.id
_entity.type
_entity.pdbx_description
1 polymer ?
#
loop_
_entity_poly.entity_id
_entity_poly.type
_entity_poly.pdbx_seq_one_letter_code
_entity_poly.pdbx_strand_id
1 'polypeptide(L)'
;MKIGTKVLGAVLLASVSVGSFTNVAYAASHVHENGKSYVVDWDNYDYSNGLEGSFTLEDEYGNKPIFSQNDQKEWISPILKVKGSIISGFEFKYLNFKFNFDNVKVYDCETKEEITNGFLKAGQRIYIVSNEDPVNLRLSISPILIAEN
;
A
#
# COMPACT_ATOMS: atom_id res chain seq x y z
N MET A 1 -39.72 6.74 21.35
CA MET A 1 -38.81 6.64 20.19
C MET A 1 -37.81 7.78 20.24
N LYS A 2 -36.53 7.49 20.47
CA LYS A 2 -35.45 8.47 20.30
C LYS A 2 -34.70 8.08 19.02
N ILE A 3 -34.82 8.91 18.00
CA ILE A 3 -34.07 8.78 16.75
C ILE A 3 -32.66 9.27 17.06
N GLY A 4 -31.71 8.36 17.18
CA GLY A 4 -30.29 8.66 17.37
C GLY A 4 -29.63 8.90 16.03
N THR A 5 -29.54 10.17 15.62
CA THR A 5 -28.81 10.60 14.43
C THR A 5 -27.32 10.32 14.63
N LYS A 6 -26.74 9.36 13.88
CA LYS A 6 -25.29 9.18 13.82
C LYS A 6 -24.74 10.19 12.80
N VAL A 7 -24.03 11.19 13.31
CA VAL A 7 -23.32 12.19 12.50
C VAL A 7 -22.12 11.50 11.85
N LEU A 8 -22.18 11.33 10.53
CA LEU A 8 -21.10 10.82 9.70
C LEU A 8 -20.11 11.98 9.46
N GLY A 9 -19.08 12.07 10.31
CA GLY A 9 -18.03 13.08 10.17
C GLY A 9 -16.86 12.53 9.36
N ALA A 10 -16.91 12.62 8.04
CA ALA A 10 -15.72 12.48 7.20
C ALA A 10 -15.14 13.88 6.94
N VAL A 11 -13.91 14.13 7.39
CA VAL A 11 -13.15 15.35 7.06
C VAL A 11 -12.10 14.95 6.03
N LEU A 12 -12.25 15.46 4.80
CA LEU A 12 -11.30 15.29 3.71
C LEU A 12 -10.76 16.66 3.28
N LEU A 13 -9.52 16.99 3.62
CA LEU A 13 -8.74 18.14 3.14
C LEU A 13 -7.24 17.78 3.25
N ALA A 14 -6.32 18.05 2.32
CA ALA A 14 -6.31 19.11 1.31
C ALA A 14 -5.36 18.84 0.09
N SER A 15 -5.76 19.45 -1.03
CA SER A 15 -5.00 20.19 -2.06
C SER A 15 -3.78 19.58 -2.78
N VAL A 16 -3.97 19.44 -4.10
CA VAL A 16 -2.98 19.34 -5.19
C VAL A 16 -2.09 20.59 -5.27
N SER A 17 -0.77 20.41 -5.43
CA SER A 17 0.12 21.46 -5.94
C SER A 17 0.65 21.09 -7.33
N VAL A 18 0.38 21.95 -8.30
CA VAL A 18 0.83 21.86 -9.69
C VAL A 18 2.28 22.37 -9.77
N GLY A 19 3.23 21.48 -10.11
CA GLY A 19 4.61 21.87 -10.41
C GLY A 19 5.62 20.72 -10.29
N SER A 20 5.88 20.03 -11.41
CA SER A 20 6.95 19.04 -11.65
C SER A 20 6.98 17.76 -10.80
N PHE A 21 6.87 16.62 -11.52
CA PHE A 21 6.86 15.22 -11.04
C PHE A 21 5.67 14.90 -10.14
N THR A 22 4.66 14.26 -10.73
CA THR A 22 3.39 13.91 -10.10
C THR A 22 3.58 12.91 -8.96
N ASN A 23 3.90 13.42 -7.77
CA ASN A 23 3.66 12.70 -6.52
C ASN A 23 2.15 12.74 -6.25
N VAL A 24 1.44 11.75 -6.77
CA VAL A 24 0.02 11.59 -6.46
C VAL A 24 -0.10 10.97 -5.07
N ALA A 25 -0.30 11.81 -4.05
CA ALA A 25 -0.71 11.34 -2.74
C ALA A 25 -2.22 11.01 -2.80
N TYR A 26 -2.57 9.76 -3.09
CA TYR A 26 -3.97 9.32 -3.06
C TYR A 26 -4.48 9.12 -1.62
N ALA A 27 -5.80 9.14 -1.47
CA ALA A 27 -6.52 9.26 -0.22
C ALA A 27 -6.49 7.97 0.63
N ALA A 28 -5.91 8.02 1.83
CA ALA A 28 -6.15 7.04 2.88
C ALA A 28 -7.08 7.66 3.94
N SER A 29 -8.03 6.88 4.48
CA SER A 29 -8.99 7.37 5.47
C SER A 29 -9.17 6.41 6.64
N HIS A 30 -9.43 6.94 7.83
CA HIS A 30 -9.77 6.12 8.98
C HIS A 30 -11.25 5.77 9.03
N VAL A 31 -11.53 4.51 9.35
CA VAL A 31 -12.86 4.02 9.71
C VAL A 31 -12.77 3.28 11.05
N HIS A 32 -13.76 3.48 11.91
CA HIS A 32 -13.87 2.79 13.18
C HIS A 32 -15.12 1.92 13.18
N GLU A 33 -14.94 0.61 13.33
CA GLU A 33 -16.05 -0.35 13.32
C GLU A 33 -15.81 -1.45 14.37
N ASN A 34 -16.84 -1.80 15.13
CA ASN A 34 -16.80 -2.86 16.15
C ASN A 34 -15.64 -2.74 17.15
N GLY A 35 -15.27 -1.50 17.50
CA GLY A 35 -14.17 -1.21 18.42
C GLY A 35 -12.77 -1.33 17.82
N LYS A 36 -12.65 -1.56 16.51
CA LYS A 36 -11.38 -1.63 15.78
C LYS A 36 -11.21 -0.44 14.84
N SER A 37 -9.96 -0.03 14.67
CA SER A 37 -9.58 1.01 13.71
C SER A 37 -9.07 0.38 12.42
N TYR A 38 -9.49 0.95 11.30
CA TYR A 38 -9.09 0.56 9.96
C TYR A 38 -8.59 1.78 9.20
N VAL A 39 -7.61 1.58 8.32
CA VAL A 39 -7.26 2.53 7.26
C VAL A 39 -7.71 1.94 5.94
N VAL A 40 -8.67 2.60 5.31
CA VAL A 40 -9.25 2.22 4.02
C VAL A 40 -8.68 3.09 2.91
N ASP A 41 -8.90 2.66 1.67
CA ASP A 41 -8.51 3.34 0.43
C ASP A 41 -7.01 3.61 0.27
N TRP A 42 -6.16 2.92 1.05
CA TRP A 42 -4.72 3.13 1.05
C TRP A 42 -4.13 2.96 -0.35
N ASP A 43 -3.55 4.03 -0.90
CA ASP A 43 -3.04 4.09 -2.28
C ASP A 43 -1.83 5.04 -2.34
N ASN A 44 -0.97 4.94 -1.33
CA ASN A 44 0.09 5.89 -1.06
C ASN A 44 1.40 5.52 -1.77
N TYR A 45 1.39 5.54 -3.10
CA TYR A 45 2.54 5.16 -3.92
C TYR A 45 3.37 6.38 -4.35
N ASP A 46 4.69 6.22 -4.32
CA ASP A 46 5.65 7.14 -4.93
C ASP A 46 6.37 6.39 -6.08
N TYR A 47 6.09 6.80 -7.31
CA TYR A 47 6.68 6.19 -8.50
C TYR A 47 7.96 6.93 -8.88
N SER A 48 9.09 6.51 -8.32
CA SER A 48 10.37 7.22 -8.44
C SER A 48 10.90 7.35 -9.89
N ASN A 49 10.38 6.55 -10.83
CA ASN A 49 10.75 6.56 -12.25
C ASN A 49 9.62 6.99 -13.21
N GLY A 50 8.52 7.55 -12.69
CA GLY A 50 7.40 8.02 -13.54
C GLY A 50 6.60 6.90 -14.24
N LEU A 51 6.81 5.64 -13.83
CA LEU A 51 6.02 4.49 -14.31
C LEU A 51 4.82 4.29 -13.38
N GLU A 52 3.98 5.33 -13.32
CA GLU A 52 2.76 5.35 -12.52
C GLU A 52 1.84 4.18 -12.90
N GLY A 53 1.32 3.49 -11.89
CA GLY A 53 0.44 2.32 -12.08
C GLY A 53 1.13 1.08 -12.66
N SER A 54 2.45 1.10 -12.83
CA SER A 54 3.20 -0.07 -13.32
C SER A 54 3.26 -1.21 -12.31
N PHE A 55 3.24 -0.86 -11.02
CA PHE A 55 3.13 -1.81 -9.94
C PHE A 55 2.18 -1.30 -8.88
N THR A 56 1.25 -2.16 -8.49
CA THR A 56 0.30 -1.87 -7.40
C THR A 56 0.22 -3.07 -6.47
N LEU A 57 -0.18 -2.79 -5.23
CA LEU A 57 -0.60 -3.80 -4.28
C LEU A 57 -2.12 -3.75 -4.19
N GLU A 58 -2.75 -4.88 -4.48
CA GLU A 58 -4.20 -5.07 -4.37
C GLU A 58 -4.46 -6.22 -3.40
N ASP A 59 -5.61 -6.24 -2.73
CA ASP A 59 -6.03 -7.43 -2.00
C ASP A 59 -6.32 -8.60 -2.96
N GLU A 60 -6.69 -9.76 -2.42
CA GLU A 60 -6.95 -10.96 -3.22
C GLU A 60 -8.15 -10.83 -4.18
N TYR A 61 -8.98 -9.79 -4.02
CA TYR A 61 -10.15 -9.50 -4.84
C TYR A 61 -9.90 -8.33 -5.82
N GLY A 62 -8.71 -7.73 -5.82
CA GLY A 62 -8.37 -6.60 -6.68
C GLY A 62 -8.73 -5.23 -6.11
N ASN A 63 -9.06 -5.14 -4.82
CA ASN A 63 -9.36 -3.88 -4.15
C ASN A 63 -8.11 -3.24 -3.54
N LYS A 64 -8.23 -1.98 -3.16
CA LYS A 64 -7.19 -1.28 -2.39
C LYS A 64 -6.99 -1.92 -1.02
N PRO A 65 -5.75 -1.92 -0.49
CA PRO A 65 -5.45 -2.42 0.86
C PRO A 65 -6.30 -1.74 1.94
N ILE A 66 -6.82 -2.54 2.88
CA ILE A 66 -7.49 -2.06 4.10
C ILE A 66 -6.69 -2.53 5.31
N PHE A 67 -5.89 -1.64 5.90
CA PHE A 67 -5.13 -1.98 7.10
C PHE A 67 -6.05 -2.03 8.32
N SER A 68 -5.78 -2.97 9.22
CA SER A 68 -6.46 -3.09 10.50
C SER A 68 -5.46 -3.07 11.64
N GLN A 69 -5.85 -2.51 12.78
CA GLN A 69 -5.00 -2.49 13.95
C GLN A 69 -5.20 -3.76 14.80
N ASN A 70 -4.11 -4.43 15.19
CA ASN A 70 -4.12 -5.57 16.12
C ASN A 70 -4.14 -5.12 17.59
N ASP A 71 -4.21 -6.06 18.52
CA ASP A 71 -4.26 -5.78 19.96
C ASP A 71 -2.96 -5.16 20.50
N GLN A 72 -1.85 -5.36 19.78
CA GLN A 72 -0.53 -4.79 20.04
C GLN A 72 -0.38 -3.37 19.46
N LYS A 73 -1.43 -2.83 18.82
CA LYS A 73 -1.48 -1.53 18.14
C LYS A 73 -0.65 -1.44 16.86
N GLU A 74 -0.23 -2.57 16.31
CA GLU A 74 0.41 -2.64 15.00
C GLU A 74 -0.66 -2.64 13.90
N TRP A 75 -0.39 -1.96 12.80
CA TRP A 75 -1.20 -1.96 11.60
C TRP A 75 -0.80 -3.11 10.70
N ILE A 76 -1.78 -3.92 10.31
CA ILE A 76 -1.59 -5.12 9.48
C ILE A 76 -2.45 -4.99 8.23
N SER A 77 -1.84 -5.16 7.06
CA SER A 77 -2.57 -5.25 5.78
C SER A 77 -3.29 -6.60 5.65
N PRO A 78 -4.29 -6.75 4.77
CA PRO A 78 -4.69 -8.06 4.32
C PRO A 78 -3.53 -8.71 3.53
N ILE A 79 -3.74 -9.94 3.06
CA ILE A 79 -2.86 -10.49 2.04
C ILE A 79 -2.98 -9.63 0.78
N LEU A 80 -1.84 -9.15 0.31
CA LEU A 80 -1.73 -8.32 -0.88
C LEU A 80 -1.05 -9.09 -1.99
N LYS A 81 -1.55 -8.92 -3.21
CA LYS A 81 -0.94 -9.41 -4.43
C LYS A 81 -0.15 -8.29 -5.08
N VAL A 82 1.11 -8.57 -5.38
CA VAL A 82 1.96 -7.68 -6.18
C VAL A 82 1.53 -7.79 -7.64
N LYS A 83 0.96 -6.72 -8.19
CA LYS A 83 0.55 -6.67 -9.60
C LYS A 83 1.62 -5.98 -10.41
N GLY A 84 2.22 -6.69 -11.36
CA GLY A 84 3.12 -6.10 -12.34
C GLY A 84 2.38 -5.56 -13.56
N SER A 85 3.10 -4.86 -14.42
CA SER A 85 2.57 -4.27 -15.64
C SER A 85 3.45 -4.56 -16.85
N ILE A 86 2.84 -4.43 -18.02
CA ILE A 86 3.49 -4.54 -19.32
C ILE A 86 3.52 -3.14 -19.94
N ILE A 87 4.70 -2.63 -20.24
CA ILE A 87 4.86 -1.31 -20.85
C ILE A 87 5.61 -1.50 -22.17
N SER A 88 5.00 -1.04 -23.27
CA SER A 88 5.57 -1.17 -24.62
C SER A 88 5.98 -2.59 -25.00
N GLY A 89 5.22 -3.60 -24.54
CA GLY A 89 5.48 -5.02 -24.81
C GLY A 89 6.51 -5.68 -23.88
N PHE A 90 7.11 -4.93 -22.95
CA PHE A 90 8.04 -5.47 -21.96
C PHE A 90 7.31 -5.72 -20.63
N GLU A 91 7.38 -6.97 -20.16
CA GLU A 91 6.85 -7.36 -18.86
C GLU A 91 7.85 -7.02 -17.76
N PHE A 92 7.43 -6.19 -16.80
CA PHE A 92 8.20 -5.96 -15.59
C PHE A 92 7.79 -6.99 -14.54
N LYS A 93 8.69 -7.94 -14.29
CA LYS A 93 8.48 -9.01 -13.31
C LYS A 93 8.95 -8.67 -11.91
N TYR A 94 9.90 -7.74 -11.79
CA TYR A 94 10.59 -7.46 -10.55
C TYR A 94 10.54 -5.97 -10.23
N LEU A 95 10.41 -5.64 -8.95
CA LEU A 95 10.42 -4.27 -8.47
C LEU A 95 11.26 -4.15 -7.20
N ASN A 96 11.93 -3.01 -7.07
CA ASN A 96 12.44 -2.50 -5.81
C ASN A 96 11.34 -1.78 -5.07
N PHE A 97 11.25 -2.01 -3.76
CA PHE A 97 10.34 -1.28 -2.90
C PHE A 97 11.09 -0.69 -1.70
N LYS A 98 10.60 0.46 -1.23
CA LYS A 98 11.07 1.08 0.01
C LYS A 98 9.93 1.88 0.65
N PHE A 99 9.77 1.75 1.95
CA PHE A 99 8.90 2.64 2.71
C PHE A 99 9.66 3.88 3.20
N ASN A 100 8.93 4.97 3.42
CA ASN A 100 9.45 6.18 4.06
C ASN A 100 9.86 5.98 5.54
N PHE A 101 9.52 4.85 6.15
CA PHE A 101 9.92 4.47 7.50
C PHE A 101 10.65 3.11 7.49
N ASP A 102 11.71 3.00 8.30
CA ASP A 102 12.57 1.80 8.35
C ASP A 102 11.97 0.66 9.18
N ASN A 103 10.94 0.92 9.98
CA ASN A 103 10.29 -0.06 10.85
C ASN A 103 9.09 -0.77 10.19
N VAL A 104 8.82 -0.51 8.91
CA VAL A 104 7.78 -1.21 8.14
C VAL A 104 8.33 -2.55 7.69
N LYS A 105 7.62 -3.62 8.03
CA LYS A 105 8.00 -4.98 7.70
C LYS A 105 7.10 -5.53 6.62
N VAL A 106 7.71 -6.20 5.64
CA VAL A 106 7.01 -6.90 4.58
C VAL A 106 7.33 -8.37 4.69
N TYR A 107 6.31 -9.20 4.68
CA TYR A 107 6.46 -10.64 4.79
C TYR A 107 5.94 -11.33 3.54
N ASP A 108 6.64 -12.36 3.12
CA ASP A 108 6.15 -13.26 2.08
C ASP A 108 5.06 -14.17 2.66
N CYS A 109 3.92 -14.25 1.97
CA CYS A 109 2.76 -14.96 2.49
C CYS A 109 2.95 -16.48 2.49
N GLU A 110 3.77 -17.04 1.60
CA GLU A 110 3.96 -18.49 1.49
C GLU A 110 4.99 -18.99 2.50
N THR A 111 6.13 -18.31 2.57
CA THR A 111 7.25 -18.68 3.45
C THR A 111 7.12 -18.16 4.88
N LYS A 112 6.33 -17.10 5.09
CA LYS A 112 6.21 -16.36 6.37
C LYS A 112 7.50 -15.66 6.80
N GLU A 113 8.49 -15.54 5.91
CA GLU A 113 9.74 -14.85 6.18
C GLU A 113 9.64 -13.36 5.83
N GLU A 114 10.40 -12.54 6.55
CA GLU A 114 10.50 -11.11 6.27
C GLU A 114 11.36 -10.88 5.00
N ILE A 115 10.83 -10.07 4.09
CA ILE A 115 11.49 -9.68 2.85
C ILE A 115 12.39 -8.47 3.15
N THR A 116 13.65 -8.75 3.44
CA THR A 116 14.65 -7.74 3.80
C THR A 116 15.54 -7.30 2.63
N ASN A 117 15.46 -8.00 1.51
CA ASN A 117 16.29 -7.73 0.33
C ASN A 117 15.79 -6.52 -0.50
N GLY A 118 14.60 -5.97 -0.20
CA GLY A 118 14.03 -4.83 -0.90
C GLY A 118 13.43 -5.17 -2.27
N PHE A 119 13.23 -6.45 -2.59
CA PHE A 119 12.73 -6.91 -3.89
C PHE A 119 11.37 -7.61 -3.77
N LEU A 120 10.46 -7.30 -4.70
CA LEU A 120 9.20 -8.01 -4.89
C LEU A 120 9.06 -8.49 -6.33
N LYS A 121 8.30 -9.57 -6.51
CA LYS A 121 8.00 -10.15 -7.82
C LYS A 121 6.51 -10.01 -8.15
N ALA A 122 6.20 -9.74 -9.42
CA ALA A 122 4.83 -9.79 -9.92
C ALA A 122 4.20 -11.16 -9.65
N GLY A 123 2.98 -11.15 -9.12
CA GLY A 123 2.24 -12.34 -8.68
C GLY A 123 2.56 -12.80 -7.26
N GLN A 124 3.60 -12.26 -6.61
CA GLN A 124 3.92 -12.59 -5.22
C GLN A 124 2.80 -12.14 -4.27
N ARG A 125 2.55 -12.93 -3.23
CA ARG A 125 1.59 -12.62 -2.17
C ARG A 125 2.37 -12.21 -0.93
N ILE A 126 2.05 -11.05 -0.36
CA ILE A 126 2.73 -10.47 0.80
C ILE A 126 1.73 -9.97 1.83
N TYR A 127 2.21 -9.63 3.02
CA TYR A 127 1.48 -8.76 3.94
C TYR A 127 2.44 -7.79 4.61
N ILE A 128 1.93 -6.64 5.01
CA ILE A 128 2.69 -5.53 5.57
C ILE A 128 2.29 -5.37 7.04
N VAL A 129 3.29 -5.18 7.90
CA VAL A 129 3.12 -4.85 9.32
C VAL A 129 3.86 -3.55 9.61
N SER A 130 3.21 -2.62 10.30
CA SER A 130 3.77 -1.30 10.61
C SER A 130 3.33 -0.82 11.99
N ASN A 131 4.24 -0.17 12.72
CA ASN A 131 3.89 0.60 13.92
C ASN A 131 3.43 2.02 13.56
N GLU A 132 3.76 2.47 12.35
CA GLU A 132 3.32 3.76 11.81
C GLU A 132 1.93 3.63 11.22
N ASP A 133 1.16 4.71 11.33
CA ASP A 133 -0.17 4.81 10.73
C ASP A 133 -0.10 4.70 9.19
N PRO A 134 -0.84 3.77 8.56
CA PRO A 134 -0.88 3.59 7.12
C PRO A 134 -1.19 4.86 6.34
N VAL A 135 -1.94 5.81 6.91
CA VAL A 135 -2.20 7.11 6.26
C VAL A 135 -0.89 7.86 5.93
N ASN A 136 0.14 7.68 6.76
CA ASN A 136 1.46 8.30 6.62
C ASN A 136 2.49 7.42 5.90
N LEU A 137 2.19 6.13 5.72
CA LEU A 137 3.06 5.24 4.95
C LEU A 137 3.08 5.69 3.49
N ARG A 138 4.28 5.77 2.92
CA ARG A 138 4.53 6.03 1.50
C ARG A 138 5.43 4.91 1.00
N LEU A 139 5.01 4.27 -0.09
CA LEU A 139 5.73 3.18 -0.73
C LEU A 139 6.37 3.67 -2.02
N SER A 140 7.69 3.85 -1.99
CA SER A 140 8.48 4.11 -3.19
C SER A 140 8.64 2.81 -3.97
N ILE A 141 8.23 2.82 -5.25
CA ILE A 141 8.34 1.68 -6.15
C ILE A 141 9.19 2.04 -7.36
N SER A 142 10.12 1.16 -7.69
CA SER A 142 10.94 1.25 -8.89
C SER A 142 11.01 -0.10 -9.60
N PRO A 143 10.56 -0.21 -10.86
CA PRO A 143 10.76 -1.42 -11.63
C PRO A 143 12.24 -1.70 -11.85
N ILE A 144 12.61 -2.98 -11.90
CA ILE A 144 13.96 -3.41 -12.23
C ILE A 144 13.93 -4.46 -13.34
N LEU A 145 14.95 -4.40 -14.19
CA LEU A 145 15.23 -5.42 -15.17
C LEU A 145 16.32 -6.33 -14.62
N ILE A 146 15.96 -7.60 -14.44
CA ILE A 146 16.91 -8.64 -14.10
C ILE A 146 17.11 -9.48 -15.37
N ALA A 147 18.35 -9.60 -15.83
CA ALA A 147 18.68 -10.56 -16.87
C ALA A 147 18.55 -11.97 -16.27
N GLU A 148 17.51 -12.70 -16.66
CA GLU A 148 17.37 -14.12 -16.35
C GLU A 148 18.24 -14.90 -17.36
N ASN A 149 19.22 -15.67 -16.87
CA ASN A 149 20.06 -16.55 -17.69
C ASN A 149 19.32 -17.85 -18.06
#